data_AF-A0A432TYW6-F1
#
_entry.id   AF-A0A432TYW6-F1
#
_cell.length_a   1.000
_cell.length_b   1.000
_cell.length_c   1.000
_cell.angle_alpha   90.00
_cell.angle_beta   90.00
_cell.angle_gamma   90.00
#
_symmetry.space_group_name_H-M   'P 1'
#
loop_
_entity.id
_entity.type
_entity.pdbx_description
1 polymer ?
#
loop_
_entity_poly.entity_id
_entity_poly.type
_entity_poly.pdbx_seq_one_letter_code
_entity_poly.pdbx_strand_id
1 'polypeptide(L)' 'FAEDGKIKSYQILAPTEWNFHPQGVLSRMIEAVTYKNEQDLVNQIKLLVDVVDPCVGYSIEIDRL' A
#
# COMPACT_ATOMS: atom_id res chain seq x y z
N PHE A 1 -15.39 -28.13 5.94
CA PHE A 1 -15.46 -29.05 4.78
C PHE A 1 -16.66 -28.68 3.92
N ALA A 2 -16.50 -28.60 2.61
CA ALA A 2 -17.60 -28.38 1.68
C ALA A 2 -18.54 -29.60 1.69
N GLU A 3 -19.78 -29.42 2.12
CA GLU A 3 -20.85 -30.35 1.81
C GLU A 3 -21.35 -29.95 0.41
N ASP A 4 -21.57 -30.93 -0.47
CA ASP A 4 -22.08 -30.80 -1.84
C ASP A 4 -21.08 -30.39 -2.94
N GLY A 5 -19.76 -30.52 -2.71
CA GLY A 5 -18.76 -30.36 -3.79
C GLY A 5 -18.59 -28.93 -4.31
N LYS A 6 -18.99 -27.92 -3.53
CA LYS A 6 -18.86 -26.49 -3.88
C LYS A 6 -17.83 -25.78 -3.02
N ILE A 7 -17.21 -24.73 -3.55
CA ILE A 7 -16.32 -23.86 -2.76
C ILE A 7 -17.17 -23.08 -1.74
N LYS A 8 -17.01 -23.36 -0.44
CA LYS A 8 -17.74 -22.68 0.66
C LYS A 8 -17.22 -21.26 0.93
N SER A 9 -15.94 -20.99 0.64
CA SER A 9 -15.31 -19.68 0.75
C SER A 9 -14.05 -19.65 -0.10
N TYR A 10 -13.79 -18.51 -0.73
CA TYR A 10 -12.59 -18.28 -1.53
C TYR A 10 -12.16 -16.83 -1.32
N GLN A 11 -10.87 -16.63 -1.10
CA GLN A 11 -10.27 -15.31 -0.98
C GLN A 11 -8.99 -15.29 -1.80
N ILE A 12 -8.79 -14.17 -2.48
CA ILE A 12 -7.54 -13.83 -3.16
C ILE A 12 -6.95 -12.67 -2.37
N LEU A 13 -5.65 -12.71 -2.17
CA LEU A 13 -4.88 -11.57 -1.70
C LEU A 13 -3.93 -11.16 -2.82
N ALA A 14 -4.16 -10.00 -3.41
CA ALA A 14 -3.29 -9.45 -4.43
C ALA A 14 -1.98 -8.90 -3.81
N PRO A 15 -0.88 -8.88 -4.57
CA PRO A 15 0.37 -8.26 -4.11
C PRO A 15 0.18 -6.79 -3.70
N THR A 16 -0.62 -6.03 -4.43
CA THR A 16 -0.93 -4.63 -4.08
C THR A 16 -1.65 -4.52 -2.73
N GLU A 17 -2.61 -5.40 -2.44
CA GLU A 17 -3.30 -5.42 -1.14
C GLU A 17 -2.33 -5.71 0.01
N TRP A 18 -1.41 -6.65 -0.18
CA TRP A 18 -0.39 -6.96 0.83
C TRP A 18 0.62 -5.82 1.01
N ASN A 19 1.05 -5.19 -0.09
CA ASN A 19 2.03 -4.11 -0.05
C ASN A 19 1.47 -2.81 0.56
N PHE A 20 0.23 -2.46 0.23
CA PHE A 20 -0.49 -1.26 0.69
C PHE A 20 -1.26 -1.47 1.99
N HIS A 21 -1.22 -2.68 2.57
CA HIS A 21 -1.84 -2.94 3.85
C HIS A 21 -1.34 -1.91 4.90
N PRO A 22 -2.16 -1.45 5.86
CA PRO A 22 -1.73 -0.48 6.89
C PRO A 22 -0.54 -0.94 7.74
N GLN A 23 -0.26 -2.25 7.75
CA GLN A 23 0.92 -2.85 8.39
C GLN A 23 1.85 -3.51 7.35
N GLY A 24 1.74 -3.10 6.09
CA GLY A 24 2.44 -3.62 4.92
C GLY A 24 3.81 -2.96 4.72
N VAL A 25 4.44 -3.28 3.59
CA VAL A 25 5.79 -2.77 3.28
C VAL A 25 5.79 -1.27 3.01
N LEU A 26 4.79 -0.75 2.29
CA LEU A 26 4.75 0.68 1.97
C LEU A 26 4.64 1.54 3.24
N SER A 27 3.78 1.17 4.18
CA SER A 27 3.66 1.87 5.48
C SER A 27 5.00 1.93 6.22
N ARG A 28 5.71 0.78 6.31
CA ARG A 28 7.02 0.72 6.98
C ARG A 28 8.09 1.55 6.27
N MET A 29 8.08 1.58 4.93
CA MET A 29 9.01 2.42 4.17
C MET A 29 8.73 3.90 4.41
N ILE A 30 7.46 4.31 4.41
CA ILE A 30 7.03 5.70 4.68
C ILE A 30 7.47 6.14 6.08
N GLU A 31 7.31 5.30 7.10
CA GLU A 31 7.76 5.57 8.48
C GLU A 31 9.28 5.82 8.58
N ALA A 32 10.06 5.24 7.67
CA ALA A 32 11.51 5.38 7.61
C ALA A 32 11.99 6.54 6.73
N VAL A 33 11.09 7.25 6.03
CA VAL A 33 11.45 8.37 5.14
C VAL A 33 11.99 9.54 5.95
N THR A 34 13.11 10.09 5.49
CA THR A 34 13.59 11.41 5.89
C THR A 34 13.28 12.41 4.79
N TYR A 35 12.86 13.62 5.17
CA TYR A 35 12.47 14.66 4.23
C TYR A 35 12.85 16.05 4.77
N LYS A 36 13.05 17.00 3.85
CA LYS A 36 13.47 18.37 4.20
C LYS A 36 12.31 19.36 4.26
N ASN A 37 11.26 19.12 3.49
CA ASN A 37 10.04 19.94 3.41
C ASN A 37 8.90 19.11 2.81
N GLU A 38 7.70 19.69 2.75
CA GLU A 38 6.48 19.01 2.25
C GLU A 38 6.62 18.52 0.80
N GLN A 39 7.23 19.32 -0.07
CA GLN A 39 7.43 18.94 -1.47
C GLN A 39 8.40 17.77 -1.63
N ASP A 40 9.47 17.75 -0.83
CA ASP A 40 10.42 16.65 -0.76
C ASP A 40 9.74 15.38 -0.22
N LEU A 41 8.94 15.49 0.84
CA LEU A 41 8.14 14.38 1.36
C LEU A 41 7.27 13.77 0.26
N VAL A 42 6.46 14.57 -0.45
CA VAL A 42 5.61 14.08 -1.55
C VAL A 42 6.44 13.35 -2.62
N ASN A 43 7.62 13.88 -2.97
CA ASN A 43 8.49 13.25 -3.96
C ASN A 43 9.05 11.91 -3.47
N GLN A 44 9.47 11.82 -2.20
CA GLN A 44 9.94 10.55 -1.61
C GLN A 44 8.81 9.52 -1.57
N ILE A 45 7.60 9.92 -1.17
CA ILE A 45 6.43 9.02 -1.13
C ILE A 45 6.10 8.50 -2.53
N LYS A 46 6.13 9.35 -3.56
CA LYS A 46 5.93 8.91 -4.95
C LYS A 46 6.95 7.86 -5.36
N LEU A 47 8.24 8.07 -5.07
CA LEU A 47 9.28 7.10 -5.39
C LEU A 47 9.03 5.74 -4.70
N LEU A 48 8.59 5.76 -3.43
CA LEU A 48 8.25 4.53 -2.72
C LEU A 48 7.05 3.82 -3.34
N VAL A 49 6.01 4.56 -3.73
CA VAL A 49 4.84 4.01 -4.41
C VAL A 49 5.23 3.41 -5.77
N ASP A 50 6.07 4.09 -6.54
CA ASP A 50 6.53 3.63 -7.85
C ASP A 50 7.37 2.33 -7.74
N VAL A 51 8.18 2.18 -6.69
CA VAL A 51 8.95 0.94 -6.43
C VAL A 51 8.04 -0.24 -6.08
N VAL A 52 6.89 0.02 -5.44
CA VAL A 52 5.90 -1.01 -5.12
C VAL A 52 5.05 -1.39 -6.33
N ASP A 53 4.96 -0.51 -7.33
CA ASP A 53 4.27 -0.71 -8.61
C ASP A 53 2.79 -1.15 -8.44
N PRO A 54 1.92 -0.30 -7.87
CA PRO A 54 0.51 -0.63 -7.76
C PRO A 54 -0.18 -0.68 -9.13
N CYS A 55 -1.05 -1.67 -9.32
CA CYS A 55 -1.90 -1.77 -10.51
C CYS A 55 -3.21 -0.96 -10.41
N VAL A 56 -3.27 0.03 -9.51
CA VAL A 56 -4.43 0.89 -9.24
C VAL A 56 -3.99 2.35 -9.11
N GLY A 57 -4.90 3.30 -9.35
CA GLY A 57 -4.63 4.72 -9.14
C GLY A 57 -4.43 5.05 -7.65
N TYR A 58 -3.63 6.08 -7.36
CA TYR A 58 -3.38 6.57 -6.00
C TYR A 58 -3.37 8.10 -5.93
N SER A 59 -3.60 8.64 -4.73
CA SER A 59 -3.40 10.04 -4.37
C SER A 59 -2.56 10.14 -3.10
N ILE A 60 -1.96 11.30 -2.86
CA ILE A 60 -1.21 11.60 -1.63
C ILE A 60 -1.86 12.81 -0.99
N GLU A 61 -2.23 12.67 0.28
CA GLU A 61 -2.80 13.73 1.10
C GLU A 61 -1.92 13.90 2.34
N ILE A 62 -1.71 15.15 2.76
CA ILE A 62 -0.90 15.48 3.93
C ILE A 62 -1.81 16.23 4.89
N ASP A 63 -2.14 15.58 6.01
CA ASP A 63 -2.90 16.19 7.08
C ASP A 63 -2.04 17.17 7.88
N ARG A 64 -2.54 18.39 8.04
CA ARG A 64 -1.97 19.39 8.95
C ARG A 64 -2.83 19.39 10.21
N LEU A 65 -2.36 18.73 11.26
CA LEU A 65 -2.94 18.80 12.60
C LEU A 65 -2.84 20.22 13.17
#